data_AF-A0A6I9HZ72-F1
#
_entry.id   AF-A0A6I9HZ72-F1
#
_cell.length_a   1.000
_cell.length_b   1.000
_cell.length_c   1.000
_cell.angle_alpha   90.00
_cell.angle_beta   90.00
_cell.angle_gamma   90.00
#
_symmetry.space_group_name_H-M   'P 1'
#
loop_
_entity.id
_entity.type
_entity.pdbx_description
1 polymer ?
#
loop_
_entity_poly.entity_id
_entity_poly.type
_entity_poly.pdbx_seq_one_letter_code
_entity_poly.pdbx_strand_id
1 'polypeptide(L)'
;MQQDAHEFLNYLLNTIADILQEEKKQEKQNGKLKNGNMNEPVENNKPELTWVHEIFQGTLTNETRCLNCETVSSKDEDFLDLSVDVEQNTSITHCLRDFSNTETLCSEQKYYCETCCSKQEAQKRMRVKKLPMILALHLKRFKYMEQLHRYTKLSYRVVFPLELRLFNTSSDAVNLDRMYDLVAVVVHCGSGPNRGHYITIVKSHGFWLLFDDDIVEKIDAQAIEEFYGLTSDISKNSESGYILFYQSRE
;
A
#
# COMPACT_ATOMS: atom_id res chain seq x y z
N MET A 1 -1.05 21.26 14.32
CA MET A 1 -2.13 20.49 13.67
C MET A 1 -1.58 19.09 13.48
N GLN A 2 -2.21 18.05 14.03
CA GLN A 2 -1.76 16.68 13.83
C GLN A 2 -2.36 16.17 12.51
N GLN A 3 -1.57 15.43 11.74
CA GLN A 3 -1.92 14.96 10.41
C GLN A 3 -1.69 13.45 10.32
N ASP A 4 -2.29 12.83 9.32
CA ASP A 4 -2.13 11.42 9.04
C ASP A 4 -0.77 11.15 8.35
N ALA A 5 0.02 10.23 8.90
CA ALA A 5 1.33 9.90 8.33
C ALA A 5 1.22 9.23 6.95
N HIS A 6 0.13 8.52 6.68
CA HIS A 6 -0.11 7.88 5.38
C HIS A 6 -0.52 8.91 4.32
N GLU A 7 -1.33 9.89 4.70
CA GLU A 7 -1.65 11.03 3.82
C GLU A 7 -0.39 11.82 3.48
N PHE A 8 0.46 12.10 4.46
CA PHE A 8 1.75 12.75 4.23
C PHE A 8 2.67 11.94 3.33
N LEU A 9 2.79 10.63 3.55
CA LEU A 9 3.59 9.74 2.70
C LEU A 9 3.13 9.79 1.24
N ASN A 10 1.82 9.66 1.02
CA ASN A 10 1.23 9.72 -0.32
C ASN A 10 1.48 11.08 -0.98
N TYR A 11 1.22 12.17 -0.26
CA TYR A 11 1.44 13.52 -0.76
C TYR A 11 2.91 13.73 -1.15
N LEU A 12 3.84 13.32 -0.29
CA LEU A 12 5.28 13.51 -0.50
C LEU A 12 5.76 12.72 -1.72
N LEU A 13 5.44 11.42 -1.81
CA LEU A 13 5.90 10.57 -2.92
C LEU A 13 5.36 11.03 -4.26
N ASN A 14 4.07 11.37 -4.35
CA ASN A 14 3.47 11.89 -5.58
C ASN A 14 4.06 13.26 -5.96
N THR A 15 4.26 14.15 -4.99
CA THR A 15 4.87 15.46 -5.25
C THR A 15 6.29 15.32 -5.82
N ILE A 16 7.12 14.43 -5.25
CA ILE A 16 8.47 14.17 -5.78
C ILE A 16 8.39 13.56 -7.18
N ALA A 17 7.49 12.60 -7.39
CA ALA A 17 7.28 11.99 -8.70
C ALA A 17 6.89 13.01 -9.78
N ASP A 18 5.97 13.92 -9.47
CA ASP A 18 5.51 14.97 -10.38
C ASP A 18 6.63 15.95 -10.75
N ILE A 19 7.43 16.38 -9.76
CA ILE A 19 8.60 17.25 -9.99
C ILE A 19 9.58 16.58 -10.97
N LEU A 20 9.91 15.31 -10.73
CA LEU A 20 10.86 14.57 -11.57
C LEU A 20 10.33 14.33 -12.99
N GLN A 21 9.03 14.11 -13.15
CA GLN A 21 8.42 13.98 -14.46
C GLN A 21 8.48 15.31 -15.23
N GLU A 22 8.28 16.44 -14.55
CA GLU A 22 8.36 17.76 -15.15
C GLU A 22 9.80 18.09 -15.58
N GLU A 23 10.80 17.80 -14.75
CA GLU A 23 12.22 17.96 -15.09
C GLU A 23 12.58 17.14 -16.35
N LYS A 24 12.19 15.87 -16.43
CA LYS A 24 12.41 15.03 -17.62
C LYS A 24 11.74 15.59 -18.87
N LYS A 25 10.54 16.15 -18.76
CA LYS A 25 9.85 16.78 -19.90
C LYS A 25 10.61 18.02 -20.39
N GLN A 26 11.11 18.84 -19.47
CA GLN A 26 11.89 20.03 -19.80
C GLN A 26 13.23 19.68 -20.46
N GLU A 27 13.93 18.66 -19.96
CA GLU A 27 15.15 18.14 -20.59
C GLU A 27 14.92 17.67 -22.03
N LYS A 28 13.83 16.94 -22.28
CA LYS A 28 13.46 16.48 -23.62
C LYS A 28 13.13 17.64 -24.57
N GLN A 29 12.43 18.67 -24.08
CA GLN A 29 12.14 19.86 -24.87
C GLN A 29 13.42 20.64 -25.20
N ASN A 30 14.32 20.81 -24.23
CA ASN A 30 15.60 21.49 -24.42
C ASN A 30 16.56 20.68 -25.31
N GLY A 31 16.51 19.35 -25.28
CA GLY A 31 17.28 18.45 -26.15
C GLY A 31 16.77 18.42 -27.60
N LYS A 32 15.45 18.45 -27.81
CA LYS A 32 14.83 18.48 -29.16
C LYS A 32 15.13 19.77 -29.92
N LEU A 33 15.40 20.89 -29.24
CA LEU A 33 15.83 22.15 -29.86
C LEU A 33 17.23 22.07 -30.52
N LYS A 34 18.02 21.02 -30.27
CA LYS A 34 19.36 20.85 -30.89
C LYS A 34 19.42 19.94 -32.11
N ASN A 35 18.40 19.11 -32.38
CA ASN A 35 18.38 18.25 -33.57
C ASN A 35 17.02 18.32 -34.24
N GLY A 36 16.90 19.19 -35.24
CA GLY A 36 15.77 19.23 -36.14
C GLY A 36 15.76 17.99 -37.02
N ASN A 37 14.96 16.99 -36.65
CA ASN A 37 14.38 16.06 -37.61
C ASN A 37 13.00 15.62 -37.13
N MET A 38 11.98 16.05 -37.89
CA MET A 38 10.59 15.65 -37.73
C MET A 38 10.44 14.25 -38.31
N ASN A 39 10.15 13.25 -37.45
CA ASN A 39 9.37 12.04 -37.73
C ASN A 39 9.66 11.01 -36.62
N GLU A 40 9.00 11.16 -35.47
CA GLU A 40 8.81 10.03 -34.54
C GLU A 40 7.31 9.78 -34.38
N PRO A 41 6.85 8.51 -34.44
CA PRO A 41 5.46 8.20 -34.24
C PRO A 41 5.06 8.57 -32.80
N VAL A 42 3.81 9.01 -32.65
CA VAL A 42 3.17 9.28 -31.36
C VAL A 42 3.01 7.95 -30.62
N GLU A 43 4.08 7.44 -30.03
CA GLU A 43 4.01 6.28 -29.15
C GLU A 43 3.24 6.67 -27.88
N ASN A 44 2.30 5.80 -27.51
CA ASN A 44 1.35 5.92 -26.41
C ASN A 44 1.89 6.75 -25.22
N ASN A 45 1.17 7.83 -24.88
CA ASN A 45 1.37 8.75 -23.76
C ASN A 45 1.31 8.05 -22.37
N LYS A 46 2.18 7.09 -22.09
CA LYS A 46 2.46 6.68 -20.71
C LYS A 46 3.60 7.56 -20.19
N PRO A 47 3.40 8.30 -19.09
CA PRO A 47 4.48 9.07 -18.49
C PRO A 47 5.63 8.13 -18.16
N GLU A 48 6.86 8.57 -18.44
CA GLU A 48 8.05 7.80 -18.09
C GLU A 48 8.16 7.65 -16.58
N LEU A 49 8.55 6.45 -16.15
CA LEU A 49 8.79 6.16 -14.75
C LEU A 49 9.97 7.00 -14.23
N THR A 50 9.82 7.46 -12.99
CA THR A 50 10.88 8.15 -12.23
C THR A 50 11.47 7.18 -11.22
N TRP A 51 12.57 7.55 -10.57
CA TRP A 51 13.17 6.70 -9.53
C TRP A 51 12.21 6.46 -8.35
N VAL A 52 11.23 7.34 -8.09
CA VAL A 52 10.17 7.09 -7.09
C VAL A 52 9.36 5.87 -7.49
N HIS A 53 8.99 5.79 -8.77
CA HIS A 53 8.23 4.66 -9.30
C HIS A 53 9.08 3.39 -9.38
N GLU A 54 10.39 3.51 -9.65
CA GLU A 54 11.30 2.36 -9.61
C GLU A 54 11.39 1.73 -8.21
N ILE A 55 11.35 2.57 -7.17
CA ILE A 55 11.44 2.13 -5.77
C ILE A 55 10.08 1.62 -5.25
N PHE A 56 9.02 2.43 -5.36
CA PHE A 56 7.75 2.18 -4.67
C PHE A 56 6.63 1.67 -5.57
N GLN A 57 6.72 1.78 -6.91
CA GLN A 57 5.60 1.42 -7.77
C GLN A 57 5.47 -0.08 -7.98
N GLY A 58 4.35 -0.62 -7.51
CA GLY A 58 3.81 -1.90 -7.94
C GLY A 58 2.61 -1.74 -8.87
N THR A 59 2.10 -2.86 -9.35
CA THR A 59 0.90 -2.91 -10.21
C THR A 59 -0.03 -4.01 -9.73
N LEU A 60 -1.31 -3.68 -9.59
CA LEU A 60 -2.40 -4.61 -9.33
C LEU A 60 -3.19 -4.85 -10.62
N THR A 61 -3.72 -6.05 -10.79
CA THR A 61 -4.74 -6.35 -11.79
C THR A 61 -6.07 -6.56 -11.06
N ASN A 62 -7.03 -5.67 -11.31
CA ASN A 62 -8.40 -5.79 -10.83
C ASN A 62 -9.22 -6.56 -11.87
N GLU A 63 -9.63 -7.78 -11.52
CA GLU A 63 -10.45 -8.65 -12.34
C GLU A 63 -11.89 -8.61 -11.83
N THR A 64 -12.85 -8.42 -12.73
CA THR A 64 -14.29 -8.49 -12.44
C THR A 64 -14.96 -9.45 -13.41
N ARG A 65 -15.51 -10.54 -12.89
CA ARG A 65 -16.27 -11.54 -13.64
C ARG A 65 -17.76 -11.37 -13.38
N CYS A 66 -18.53 -11.04 -14.40
CA CYS A 66 -19.99 -11.04 -14.31
C CYS A 66 -20.51 -12.47 -14.08
N LEU A 67 -21.37 -12.69 -13.08
CA LEU A 67 -21.93 -14.03 -12.81
C LEU A 67 -23.13 -14.38 -13.69
N ASN A 68 -23.66 -13.42 -14.46
CA ASN A 68 -24.78 -13.65 -15.38
C ASN A 68 -24.32 -14.03 -16.79
N CYS A 69 -23.32 -13.34 -17.35
CA CYS A 69 -22.83 -13.58 -18.72
C CYS A 69 -21.39 -14.10 -18.79
N GLU A 70 -20.74 -14.28 -17.64
CA GLU A 70 -19.36 -14.76 -17.51
C GLU A 70 -18.26 -13.87 -18.12
N THR A 71 -18.60 -12.72 -18.71
CA THR A 71 -17.63 -11.74 -19.20
C THR A 71 -16.68 -11.33 -18.06
N VAL A 72 -15.38 -11.43 -18.33
CA VAL A 72 -14.31 -10.98 -17.42
C VAL A 72 -13.75 -9.66 -17.96
N SER A 73 -13.72 -8.66 -17.09
CA SER A 73 -13.00 -7.40 -17.31
C SER A 73 -11.76 -7.38 -16.42
N SER A 74 -10.62 -6.96 -16.97
CA SER A 74 -9.36 -6.84 -16.26
C SER A 74 -8.80 -5.44 -16.47
N LYS A 75 -8.42 -4.77 -15.38
CA LYS A 75 -7.82 -3.45 -15.41
C LYS A 75 -6.58 -3.43 -14.53
N ASP A 76 -5.46 -2.98 -15.09
CA ASP A 76 -4.23 -2.76 -14.33
C ASP A 76 -4.27 -1.37 -13.67
N GLU A 77 -3.90 -1.31 -12.39
CA GLU A 77 -3.80 -0.09 -11.60
C GLU A 77 -2.47 -0.08 -10.84
N ASP A 78 -1.70 1.00 -11.02
CA ASP A 78 -0.44 1.19 -10.32
C ASP A 78 -0.66 1.71 -8.90
N PHE A 79 0.25 1.41 -7.98
CA PHE A 79 0.22 1.86 -6.60
C PHE A 79 1.62 2.19 -6.08
N LEU A 80 1.73 3.13 -5.12
CA LEU A 80 2.96 3.41 -4.38
C LEU A 80 2.95 2.82 -2.96
N ASP A 81 1.76 2.50 -2.45
CA ASP A 81 1.54 1.75 -1.21
C ASP A 81 0.31 0.84 -1.35
N LEU A 82 0.24 -0.19 -0.50
CA LEU A 82 -0.97 -1.01 -0.36
C LEU A 82 -1.62 -0.75 0.99
N SER A 83 -2.84 -0.22 0.95
CA SER A 83 -3.69 -0.05 2.11
C SER A 83 -4.50 -1.33 2.37
N VAL A 84 -4.18 -2.06 3.43
CA VAL A 84 -4.81 -3.34 3.78
C VAL A 84 -5.78 -3.20 4.94
N ASP A 85 -6.91 -3.88 4.83
CA ASP A 85 -7.89 -3.99 5.91
C ASP A 85 -7.35 -4.89 7.03
N VAL A 86 -7.69 -4.54 8.28
CA VAL A 86 -7.19 -5.22 9.47
C VAL A 86 -8.33 -5.78 10.31
N GLU A 87 -8.08 -6.97 10.87
CA GLU A 87 -8.98 -7.67 11.77
C GLU A 87 -8.27 -8.01 13.10
N GLN A 88 -9.05 -8.36 14.12
CA GLN A 88 -8.47 -8.68 15.43
C GLN A 88 -7.70 -10.00 15.38
N ASN A 89 -6.49 -10.01 15.94
CA ASN A 89 -5.60 -11.18 16.01
C ASN A 89 -5.22 -11.76 14.64
N THR A 90 -4.90 -10.89 13.68
CA THR A 90 -4.47 -11.28 12.33
C THR A 90 -2.95 -11.08 12.13
N SER A 91 -2.48 -11.35 10.91
CA SER A 91 -1.12 -11.05 10.46
C SER A 91 -1.13 -10.37 9.10
N ILE A 92 -0.06 -9.64 8.77
CA ILE A 92 0.11 -9.02 7.45
C ILE A 92 0.05 -10.04 6.32
N THR A 93 0.62 -11.22 6.54
CA THR A 93 0.55 -12.31 5.57
C THR A 93 -0.90 -12.74 5.29
N HIS A 94 -1.76 -12.70 6.32
CA HIS A 94 -3.19 -12.97 6.15
C HIS A 94 -3.89 -11.80 5.45
N CYS A 95 -3.69 -10.57 5.92
CA CYS A 95 -4.27 -9.37 5.31
C CYS A 95 -3.96 -9.25 3.81
N LEU A 96 -2.73 -9.54 3.38
CA LEU A 96 -2.34 -9.51 1.96
C LEU A 96 -2.94 -10.66 1.15
N ARG A 97 -3.19 -11.81 1.78
CA ARG A 97 -3.92 -12.90 1.15
C ARG A 97 -5.38 -12.51 0.95
N ASP A 98 -6.01 -11.94 1.96
CA ASP A 98 -7.41 -11.49 1.91
C ASP A 98 -7.62 -10.35 0.93
N PHE A 99 -6.65 -9.44 0.84
CA PHE A 99 -6.60 -8.41 -0.20
C PHE A 99 -6.70 -9.01 -1.61
N SER A 100 -6.16 -10.22 -1.81
CA SER A 100 -6.18 -10.94 -3.08
C SER A 100 -7.28 -12.00 -3.18
N ASN A 101 -8.21 -12.07 -2.22
CA ASN A 101 -9.35 -12.99 -2.29
C ASN A 101 -10.42 -12.48 -3.25
N THR A 102 -11.26 -13.42 -3.72
CA THR A 102 -12.42 -13.07 -4.53
C THR A 102 -13.56 -12.59 -3.64
N GLU A 103 -14.02 -11.38 -3.88
CA GLU A 103 -15.23 -10.79 -3.29
C GLU A 103 -16.41 -10.99 -4.23
N THR A 104 -17.59 -11.31 -3.69
CA THR A 104 -18.84 -11.38 -4.46
C THR A 104 -19.63 -10.09 -4.28
N LEU A 105 -19.82 -9.36 -5.37
CA LEU A 105 -20.63 -8.15 -5.45
C LEU A 105 -22.10 -8.53 -5.63
N CYS A 106 -22.91 -8.39 -4.58
CA CYS A 106 -24.33 -8.73 -4.57
C CYS A 106 -25.20 -7.61 -3.96
N SER A 107 -26.53 -7.77 -4.02
CA SER A 107 -27.52 -6.84 -3.47
C SER A 107 -27.29 -5.39 -3.93
N GLU A 108 -27.04 -4.45 -3.01
CA GLU A 108 -26.81 -3.02 -3.31
C GLU A 108 -25.49 -2.75 -4.04
N GLN A 109 -24.53 -3.67 -3.95
CA GLN A 109 -23.17 -3.53 -4.51
C GLN A 109 -23.01 -4.15 -5.90
N LYS A 110 -24.11 -4.50 -6.59
CA LYS A 110 -24.08 -5.11 -7.93
C LYS A 110 -23.28 -4.28 -8.94
N TYR A 111 -22.45 -4.97 -9.73
CA TYR A 111 -21.62 -4.42 -10.79
C TYR A 111 -22.44 -4.10 -12.04
N TYR A 112 -22.22 -2.95 -12.67
CA TYR A 112 -22.83 -2.65 -13.97
C TYR A 112 -22.03 -3.35 -15.08
N CYS A 113 -22.59 -4.41 -15.65
CA CYS A 113 -21.96 -5.16 -16.73
C CYS A 113 -22.31 -4.51 -18.07
N GLU A 114 -21.29 -4.08 -18.82
CA GLU A 114 -21.46 -3.49 -20.16
C GLU A 114 -22.03 -4.49 -21.17
N THR A 115 -21.69 -5.78 -21.06
CA THR A 115 -22.26 -6.83 -21.93
C THR A 115 -23.74 -7.08 -21.65
N CYS A 116 -24.18 -7.02 -20.39
CA CYS A 116 -25.58 -7.20 -20.02
C CYS A 116 -26.38 -5.90 -20.02
N CYS A 117 -25.72 -4.75 -20.21
CA CYS A 117 -26.28 -3.40 -20.08
C CYS A 117 -27.10 -3.18 -18.78
N SER A 118 -26.72 -3.84 -17.68
CA SER A 118 -27.51 -3.85 -16.43
C SER A 118 -26.66 -4.23 -15.20
N LYS A 119 -27.19 -3.94 -14.00
CA LYS A 119 -26.56 -4.34 -12.73
C LYS A 119 -26.68 -5.85 -12.50
N GLN A 120 -25.55 -6.52 -12.39
CA GLN A 120 -25.43 -7.96 -12.23
C GLN A 120 -24.60 -8.30 -10.99
N GLU A 121 -24.80 -9.51 -10.48
CA GLU A 121 -23.86 -10.06 -9.51
C GLU A 121 -22.54 -10.35 -10.20
N ALA A 122 -21.43 -10.12 -9.50
CA ALA A 122 -20.10 -10.28 -10.07
C ALA A 122 -19.11 -10.76 -9.01
N GLN A 123 -18.06 -11.43 -9.45
CA GLN A 123 -16.89 -11.74 -8.64
C GLN A 123 -15.79 -10.74 -8.96
N LYS A 124 -15.30 -10.02 -7.95
CA LYS A 124 -14.20 -9.07 -8.06
C LYS A 124 -12.99 -9.61 -7.32
N ARG A 125 -11.80 -9.47 -7.90
CA ARG A 125 -10.55 -9.89 -7.27
C ARG A 125 -9.42 -8.94 -7.66
N MET A 126 -8.59 -8.58 -6.70
CA MET A 126 -7.34 -7.86 -6.97
C MET A 126 -6.18 -8.85 -6.93
N ARG A 127 -5.26 -8.78 -7.90
CA ARG A 127 -4.07 -9.62 -7.97
C ARG A 127 -2.85 -8.74 -8.06
N VAL A 128 -1.77 -9.10 -7.37
CA VAL A 128 -0.49 -8.40 -7.50
C VAL A 128 0.18 -8.89 -8.78
N LYS A 129 0.34 -7.98 -9.74
CA LYS A 129 0.99 -8.23 -11.03
C LYS A 129 2.47 -7.89 -10.99
N LYS A 130 2.82 -6.76 -10.39
CA LYS A 130 4.20 -6.31 -10.19
C LYS A 130 4.40 -5.91 -8.74
N LEU A 131 5.40 -6.50 -8.09
CA LEU A 131 5.84 -6.17 -6.75
C LEU A 131 6.91 -5.05 -6.79
N PRO A 132 6.84 -4.02 -5.93
CA PRO A 132 7.80 -2.91 -5.90
C PRO A 132 9.14 -3.32 -5.24
N MET A 133 10.18 -2.50 -5.35
CA MET A 133 11.44 -2.73 -4.62
C MET A 133 11.26 -2.51 -3.12
N ILE A 134 10.59 -1.42 -2.75
CA ILE A 134 10.14 -1.16 -1.39
C ILE A 134 8.61 -1.22 -1.39
N LEU A 135 8.09 -2.20 -0.65
CA LEU A 135 6.67 -2.35 -0.41
C LEU A 135 6.28 -1.55 0.84
N ALA A 136 5.58 -0.44 0.63
CA ALA A 136 4.90 0.29 1.70
C ALA A 136 3.52 -0.33 1.94
N LEU A 137 3.26 -0.78 3.16
CA LEU A 137 1.97 -1.32 3.60
C LEU A 137 1.36 -0.40 4.63
N HIS A 138 0.19 0.15 4.30
CA HIS A 138 -0.61 0.92 5.23
C HIS A 138 -1.68 0.02 5.86
N LEU A 139 -1.72 -0.01 7.19
CA LEU A 139 -2.75 -0.72 7.93
C LEU A 139 -3.92 0.21 8.16
N LYS A 140 -5.09 -0.09 7.56
CA LYS A 140 -6.32 0.70 7.70
C LYS A 140 -6.91 0.61 9.11
N ARG A 141 -6.19 1.17 10.08
CA ARG A 141 -6.53 1.18 11.50
C ARG A 141 -7.52 2.26 11.85
N PHE A 142 -8.03 3.05 10.91
CA PHE A 142 -9.07 4.03 11.17
C PHE A 142 -10.33 3.66 10.41
N LYS A 143 -11.40 3.40 11.16
CA LYS A 143 -12.70 3.01 10.59
C LYS A 143 -13.77 3.98 11.05
N TYR A 144 -14.62 4.40 10.12
CA TYR A 144 -15.81 5.16 10.45
C TYR A 144 -16.85 4.23 11.09
N MET A 145 -17.24 4.54 12.32
CA MET A 145 -18.25 3.78 13.05
C MET A 145 -19.58 4.53 12.97
N GLU A 146 -20.49 4.05 12.13
CA GLU A 146 -21.82 4.66 11.93
C GLU A 146 -22.57 4.84 13.26
N GLN A 147 -22.51 3.84 14.14
CA GLN A 147 -23.14 3.88 15.47
C GLN A 147 -22.68 5.07 16.32
N LEU A 148 -21.40 5.47 16.18
CA LEU A 148 -20.79 6.54 16.97
C LEU A 148 -20.63 7.85 16.18
N HIS A 149 -21.01 7.85 14.89
CA HIS A 149 -20.86 8.96 13.96
C HIS A 149 -19.45 9.57 13.92
N ARG A 150 -18.41 8.74 14.11
CA ARG A 150 -17.01 9.18 14.15
C ARG A 150 -16.04 8.09 13.71
N TYR A 151 -14.84 8.50 13.33
CA TYR A 151 -13.72 7.58 13.14
C TYR A 151 -13.18 7.08 14.49
N THR A 152 -12.87 5.80 14.53
CA THR A 152 -12.24 5.13 15.67
C THR A 152 -10.97 4.43 15.24
N LYS A 153 -9.94 4.46 16.09
CA LYS A 153 -8.75 3.64 15.91
C LYS A 153 -9.06 2.18 16.22
N LEU A 154 -8.64 1.29 15.35
CA LEU A 154 -8.62 -0.16 15.50
C LEU A 154 -7.27 -0.54 16.12
N SER A 155 -7.22 -0.61 17.45
CA SER A 155 -6.06 -1.07 18.23
C SER A 155 -5.82 -2.58 18.12
N TYR A 156 -6.23 -3.20 17.00
CA TYR A 156 -6.20 -4.64 16.81
C TYR A 156 -4.79 -5.18 16.82
N ARG A 157 -4.62 -6.41 17.34
CA ARG A 157 -3.36 -7.12 17.23
C ARG A 157 -3.15 -7.63 15.79
N VAL A 158 -2.20 -7.03 15.09
CA VAL A 158 -1.79 -7.38 13.72
C VAL A 158 -0.30 -7.68 13.72
N VAL A 159 0.05 -8.94 13.52
CA VAL A 159 1.45 -9.37 13.49
C VAL A 159 2.08 -9.04 12.14
N PHE A 160 3.22 -8.36 12.15
CA PHE A 160 4.04 -8.13 10.96
C PHE A 160 5.40 -8.84 11.12
N PRO A 161 5.72 -9.83 10.27
CA PRO A 161 6.95 -10.59 10.40
C PRO A 161 8.18 -9.77 9.98
N LEU A 162 9.36 -10.08 10.52
CA LEU A 162 10.60 -9.43 10.07
C LEU A 162 10.98 -9.80 8.63
N GLU A 163 10.54 -10.96 8.16
CA GLU A 163 10.70 -11.43 6.79
C GLU A 163 9.34 -11.78 6.20
N LEU A 164 9.06 -11.30 5.00
CA LEU A 164 7.77 -11.49 4.33
C LEU A 164 8.00 -12.09 2.94
N ARG A 165 7.45 -13.28 2.72
CA ARG A 165 7.42 -13.92 1.40
C ARG A 165 6.11 -13.57 0.69
N LEU A 166 6.19 -12.92 -0.47
CA LEU A 166 5.03 -12.61 -1.29
C LEU A 166 5.10 -13.34 -2.61
N PHE A 167 3.98 -13.90 -3.03
CA PHE A 167 3.84 -14.53 -4.32
C PHE A 167 3.24 -13.53 -5.29
N ASN A 168 3.79 -13.43 -6.49
CA ASN A 168 3.07 -12.75 -7.56
C ASN A 168 1.87 -13.61 -7.91
N THR A 169 0.68 -13.01 -7.80
CA THR A 169 -0.56 -13.77 -8.01
C THR A 169 -1.01 -13.71 -9.45
N SER A 170 -0.42 -12.87 -10.32
CA SER A 170 -0.69 -12.85 -11.76
C SER A 170 0.01 -13.98 -12.52
N SER A 171 -0.65 -14.54 -13.54
CA SER A 171 -0.09 -15.62 -14.39
C SER A 171 1.12 -15.19 -15.20
N ASP A 172 1.27 -13.89 -15.44
CA ASP A 172 2.26 -13.33 -16.36
C ASP A 172 3.46 -12.75 -15.60
N ALA A 173 3.60 -13.08 -14.31
CA ALA A 173 4.65 -12.54 -13.46
C ALA A 173 6.01 -13.19 -13.76
N VAL A 174 7.05 -12.35 -13.90
CA VAL A 174 8.42 -12.77 -14.25
C VAL A 174 9.09 -13.56 -13.12
N ASN A 175 8.84 -13.19 -11.87
CA ASN A 175 9.29 -13.90 -10.67
C ASN A 175 8.07 -14.47 -9.93
N LEU A 176 8.11 -15.76 -9.55
CA LEU A 176 6.97 -16.42 -8.89
C LEU A 176 6.73 -15.89 -7.47
N ASP A 177 7.81 -15.52 -6.79
CA ASP A 177 7.78 -14.99 -5.44
C ASP A 177 8.95 -14.06 -5.18
N ARG A 178 8.82 -13.23 -4.15
CA ARG A 178 9.83 -12.30 -3.70
C ARG A 178 9.88 -12.28 -2.18
N MET A 179 11.10 -12.32 -1.66
CA MET A 179 11.36 -12.17 -0.23
C MET A 179 11.57 -10.71 0.09
N TYR A 180 10.98 -10.27 1.20
CA TYR A 180 11.14 -8.93 1.73
C TYR A 180 11.64 -8.97 3.17
N ASP A 181 12.47 -7.99 3.52
CA ASP A 181 12.87 -7.70 4.89
C ASP A 181 12.15 -6.46 5.39
N LEU A 182 11.62 -6.52 6.62
CA LEU A 182 11.13 -5.34 7.30
C LEU A 182 12.31 -4.41 7.59
N VAL A 183 12.23 -3.17 7.12
CA VAL A 183 13.27 -2.14 7.29
C VAL A 183 12.80 -0.96 8.13
N ALA A 184 11.51 -0.64 8.11
CA ALA A 184 10.95 0.40 8.96
C ALA A 184 9.48 0.16 9.32
N VAL A 185 9.07 0.71 10.47
CA VAL A 185 7.69 0.74 10.94
C VAL A 185 7.39 2.14 11.47
N VAL A 186 6.42 2.81 10.87
CA VAL A 186 5.80 4.01 11.45
C VAL A 186 4.72 3.55 12.42
N VAL A 187 4.80 3.96 13.67
CA VAL A 187 3.90 3.57 14.76
C VAL A 187 3.04 4.77 15.13
N HIS A 188 1.72 4.57 15.23
CA HIS A 188 0.81 5.57 15.77
C HIS A 188 0.49 5.29 17.25
N CYS A 189 0.89 6.22 18.11
CA CYS A 189 0.66 6.23 19.55
C CYS A 189 -0.55 7.12 19.85
N GLY A 190 -1.68 6.53 20.23
CA GLY A 190 -2.91 7.31 20.42
C GLY A 190 -4.16 6.45 20.35
N SER A 191 -5.28 6.96 20.86
CA SER A 191 -6.58 6.26 20.87
C SER A 191 -7.52 6.67 19.74
N GLY A 192 -7.20 7.74 19.00
CA GLY A 192 -8.04 8.25 17.91
C GLY A 192 -7.21 8.80 16.74
N PRO A 193 -7.85 9.08 15.60
CA PRO A 193 -7.17 9.55 14.39
C PRO A 193 -6.70 11.00 14.48
N ASN A 194 -7.44 11.85 15.19
CA ASN A 194 -7.19 13.29 15.22
C ASN A 194 -6.25 13.71 16.37
N ARG A 195 -5.86 12.74 17.21
CA ARG A 195 -4.98 12.93 18.37
C ARG A 195 -4.08 11.72 18.56
N GLY A 196 -2.78 11.92 18.39
CA GLY A 196 -1.76 10.92 18.60
C GLY A 196 -0.35 11.48 18.50
N HIS A 197 0.61 10.58 18.48
CA HIS A 197 2.03 10.83 18.30
C HIS A 197 2.59 9.75 17.37
N TYR A 198 3.57 10.10 16.54
CA TYR A 198 4.19 9.14 15.63
C TYR A 198 5.64 8.93 16.01
N ILE A 199 6.01 7.66 16.16
CA ILE A 199 7.40 7.23 16.32
C ILE A 199 7.76 6.29 15.17
N THR A 200 9.05 6.13 14.89
CA THR A 200 9.51 5.25 13.82
C THR A 200 10.55 4.27 14.31
N ILE A 201 10.37 3.00 13.98
CA ILE A 201 11.36 1.95 14.24
C ILE A 201 12.06 1.63 12.93
N VAL A 202 13.39 1.58 12.93
CA VAL A 202 14.17 1.32 11.72
C VAL A 202 15.25 0.28 11.97
N LYS A 203 15.50 -0.57 10.98
CA LYS A 203 16.61 -1.53 10.98
C LYS A 203 17.85 -0.86 10.40
N SER A 204 18.93 -0.82 11.16
CA SER A 204 20.23 -0.32 10.71
C SER A 204 21.31 -1.33 11.05
N HIS A 205 22.05 -1.80 10.05
CA HIS A 205 23.16 -2.77 10.20
C HIS A 205 22.84 -3.99 11.09
N GLY A 206 21.60 -4.49 11.05
CA GLY A 206 21.17 -5.69 11.79
C GLY A 206 20.66 -5.44 13.22
N PHE A 207 20.65 -4.21 13.71
CA PHE A 207 19.98 -3.82 14.96
C PHE A 207 18.84 -2.83 14.69
N TRP A 208 18.00 -2.62 15.71
CA TRP A 208 16.83 -1.76 15.61
C TRP A 208 17.01 -0.48 16.41
N LEU A 209 16.56 0.62 15.83
CA LEU A 209 16.55 1.95 16.44
C LEU A 209 15.11 2.45 16.48
N LEU A 210 14.72 3.06 17.59
CA LEU A 210 13.47 3.79 17.76
C LEU A 210 13.79 5.29 17.69
N PHE A 211 13.09 5.98 16.79
CA PHE A 211 13.15 7.42 16.59
C PHE A 211 11.84 8.02 17.10
N ASP A 212 11.95 8.82 18.16
CA ASP A 212 10.87 9.60 18.76
C ASP A 212 11.31 11.06 18.77
N ASP A 213 10.91 11.82 17.74
CA ASP A 213 11.33 13.20 17.52
C ASP A 213 12.85 13.43 17.65
N ASP A 214 13.30 14.05 18.73
CA ASP A 214 14.71 14.36 19.03
C ASP A 214 15.45 13.24 19.79
N ILE A 215 14.73 12.16 20.14
CA ILE A 215 15.23 11.03 20.90
C ILE A 215 15.46 9.84 19.96
N VAL A 216 16.65 9.24 20.06
CA VAL A 216 17.02 8.03 19.32
C VAL A 216 17.56 6.99 20.28
N GLU A 217 16.90 5.83 20.32
CA GLU A 217 17.25 4.74 21.22
C GLU A 217 17.43 3.43 20.47
N LYS A 218 18.33 2.58 20.96
CA LYS A 218 18.47 1.22 20.45
C LYS A 218 17.46 0.33 21.16
N ILE A 219 16.70 -0.45 20.38
CA ILE A 219 15.73 -1.41 20.92
C ILE A 219 16.08 -2.83 20.49
N ASP A 220 15.67 -3.81 21.30
CA ASP A 220 15.76 -5.21 20.93
C ASP A 220 14.68 -5.57 19.91
N ALA A 221 14.98 -6.53 19.02
CA ALA A 221 14.01 -6.96 18.00
C ALA A 221 12.70 -7.49 18.61
N GLN A 222 12.75 -8.04 19.83
CA GLN A 222 11.58 -8.53 20.55
C GLN A 222 10.62 -7.39 20.98
N ALA A 223 11.14 -6.18 21.25
CA ALA A 223 10.32 -5.03 21.60
C ALA A 223 9.39 -4.61 20.46
N ILE A 224 9.71 -5.00 19.21
CA ILE A 224 8.86 -4.71 18.04
C ILE A 224 7.47 -5.36 18.18
N GLU A 225 7.38 -6.48 18.91
CA GLU A 225 6.12 -7.19 19.12
C GLU A 225 5.08 -6.38 19.90
N GLU A 226 5.53 -5.39 20.69
CA GLU A 226 4.67 -4.48 21.43
C GLU A 226 3.81 -3.63 20.49
N PHE A 227 4.32 -3.34 19.28
CA PHE A 227 3.63 -2.53 18.28
C PHE A 227 2.69 -3.33 17.38
N TYR A 228 2.49 -4.63 17.64
CA TYR A 228 1.44 -5.40 16.95
C TYR A 228 0.04 -4.88 17.30
N GLY A 229 -0.13 -4.27 18.47
CA GLY A 229 -1.42 -3.80 19.00
C GLY A 229 -1.93 -4.67 20.14
N LEU A 230 -3.19 -4.46 20.53
CA LEU A 230 -3.74 -5.00 21.76
C LEU A 230 -4.47 -6.33 21.55
N THR A 231 -4.12 -7.34 22.36
CA THR A 231 -4.82 -8.64 22.40
C THR A 231 -6.18 -8.54 23.10
N SER A 232 -6.28 -7.66 24.10
CA SER A 232 -7.47 -7.39 24.92
C SER A 232 -7.59 -5.90 25.22
N ASP A 233 -8.76 -5.42 25.65
CA ASP A 233 -9.01 -3.99 25.95
C ASP A 233 -8.69 -3.03 24.79
N ILE A 234 -9.17 -3.34 23.58
CA ILE A 234 -8.92 -2.57 22.35
C ILE A 234 -9.36 -1.08 22.39
N SER A 235 -10.08 -0.66 23.42
CA SER A 235 -10.50 0.73 23.65
C SER A 235 -9.45 1.60 24.37
N LYS A 236 -8.38 0.99 24.90
CA LYS A 236 -7.29 1.72 25.56
C LYS A 236 -6.35 2.37 24.54
N ASN A 237 -5.55 3.32 25.03
CA ASN A 237 -4.47 3.90 24.26
C ASN A 237 -3.51 2.79 23.81
N SER A 238 -3.09 2.82 22.56
CA SER A 238 -2.21 1.82 21.97
C SER A 238 -1.14 2.49 21.13
N GLU A 239 0.00 1.82 21.06
CA GLU A 239 1.09 2.10 20.14
C GLU A 239 1.05 0.95 19.14
N SER A 240 0.76 1.25 17.89
CA SER A 240 0.54 0.19 16.90
C SER A 240 1.15 0.58 15.58
N GLY A 241 1.84 -0.38 14.96
CA GLY A 241 2.38 -0.24 13.61
C GLY A 241 1.27 0.20 12.67
N TYR A 242 1.52 1.27 11.93
CA TYR A 242 0.56 1.96 11.07
C TYR A 242 0.99 1.86 9.60
N ILE A 243 2.27 2.13 9.32
CA ILE A 243 2.87 1.96 7.99
C ILE A 243 4.10 1.07 8.14
N LEU A 244 4.20 0.04 7.31
CA LEU A 244 5.31 -0.91 7.30
C LEU A 244 6.08 -0.76 5.99
N PHE A 245 7.40 -0.69 6.06
CA PHE A 245 8.27 -0.66 4.90
C PHE A 245 9.05 -1.96 4.82
N TYR A 246 8.81 -2.69 3.74
CA TYR A 246 9.45 -3.94 3.41
C TYR A 246 10.35 -3.75 2.20
N GLN A 247 11.63 -4.09 2.29
CA GLN A 247 12.59 -4.01 1.18
C GLN A 247 12.84 -5.39 0.58
N SER A 248 12.80 -5.51 -0.75
CA SER A 248 13.02 -6.80 -1.42
C SER A 248 14.47 -7.26 -1.36
N ARG A 249 14.68 -8.56 -1.15
CA ARG A 249 15.94 -9.26 -1.44
C ARG A 249 15.94 -9.59 -2.95
N GLU A 250 16.45 -8.66 -3.77
CA GLU A 250 16.53 -8.74 -5.25
C GLU A 250 15.19 -8.58 -6.04
#